data_AF-A0A093QUZ5-F1
#
_entry.id   AF-A0A093QUZ5-F1
#
_cell.length_a   1.000
_cell.length_b   1.000
_cell.length_c   1.000
_cell.angle_alpha   90.00
_cell.angle_beta   90.00
_cell.angle_gamma   90.00
#
_symmetry.space_group_name_H-M   'P 1'
#
loop_
_entity.id
_entity.type
_entity.pdbx_description
1 polymer ?
#
loop_
_entity_poly.entity_id
_entity_poly.type
_entity_poly.pdbx_seq_one_letter_code
_entity_poly.pdbx_strand_id
1 'polypeptide(L)'
;SDPGKTCPAFTALSIGNALIGTDLKVKLLLYTRQNPNCAEELNSTASNYLDVTKKTTFIIHGYRLTGSTPVWIPDLVHLLLSVEDMNIILVDWNQGATTLIYSNASRNGKKVAEILKKIIDEMLVDGASLDSMHMIGVSLGAHISGFVGQMFGGTLGRITGLDPAGPLYRGKPPSERLDPTDAQFVDVIHSDTDGLGYTEALGHIDFYPNGGTDQPGCPLTIFSGLQYFKCDHQRSVLLFMSSLKQSCNITAYPCDSYRNYRNGKCTSCETFWPMPCPILGYYAHKWKSYLTQQSHPVTSMFFDTAEKEPFCSASSGVDIITWNTDTRRGTFSIVLADETGKKAESKVNPEAAAFQRYNQITLLIGFDQDFENVDRISLTFSTGSVIGPKFKLRILQMRFQSLTNPERPQLCRYDLVLMENTKKTFKPIPC
;
A
#
# COMPACT_ATOMS: atom_id res chain seq x y z
N SER A 1 12.42 28.78 22.17
CA SER A 1 12.42 27.46 22.84
C SER A 1 12.90 27.69 24.26
N ASP A 2 12.02 27.45 25.23
CA ASP A 2 12.34 27.57 26.65
C ASP A 2 13.20 26.35 27.06
N PRO A 3 14.47 26.54 27.46
CA PRO A 3 15.44 25.45 27.62
C PRO A 3 15.18 24.50 28.81
N GLY A 4 14.05 24.66 29.51
CA GLY A 4 13.65 23.81 30.66
C GLY A 4 12.46 22.87 30.43
N LYS A 5 11.73 22.94 29.31
CA LYS A 5 10.58 22.05 29.07
C LYS A 5 10.97 20.84 28.23
N THR A 6 11.01 19.67 28.87
CA THR A 6 11.10 18.38 28.17
C THR A 6 9.80 18.12 27.41
N CYS A 7 9.91 17.91 26.10
CA CYS A 7 8.75 17.58 25.26
C CYS A 7 8.18 16.21 25.66
N PRO A 8 6.84 16.08 25.83
CA PRO A 8 6.17 14.79 25.88
C PRO A 8 6.64 13.90 24.73
N ALA A 9 7.11 12.70 25.09
CA ALA A 9 7.62 11.72 24.15
C ALA A 9 6.74 10.49 24.13
N PHE A 10 6.74 9.81 22.97
CA PHE A 10 6.15 8.48 22.83
C PHE A 10 6.71 7.54 23.88
N THR A 11 5.85 6.76 24.51
CA THR A 11 6.23 5.82 25.56
C THR A 11 7.11 4.73 24.97
N ALA A 12 8.40 4.73 25.29
CA ALA A 12 9.32 3.67 24.91
C ALA A 12 9.34 2.59 26.00
N LEU A 13 9.08 1.34 25.61
CA LEU A 13 9.12 0.18 26.49
C LEU A 13 10.16 -0.83 25.99
N SER A 14 10.47 -1.81 26.84
CA SER A 14 11.38 -2.91 26.53
C SER A 14 10.63 -4.24 26.44
N ILE A 15 11.31 -5.27 25.95
CA ILE A 15 10.76 -6.65 25.96
C ILE A 15 10.48 -7.17 27.37
N GLY A 16 11.17 -6.64 28.39
CA GLY A 16 10.89 -6.95 29.80
C GLY A 16 9.47 -6.52 30.21
N ASN A 17 8.98 -5.40 29.68
CA ASN A 17 7.61 -4.94 29.92
C ASN A 17 6.58 -5.88 29.27
N ALA A 18 6.89 -6.43 28.09
CA ALA A 18 6.01 -7.40 27.44
C ALA A 18 5.88 -8.72 28.24
N LEU A 19 6.95 -9.10 28.95
CA LEU A 19 7.01 -10.29 29.83
C LEU A 19 6.26 -10.09 31.14
N ILE A 20 6.47 -8.94 31.80
CA ILE A 20 5.86 -8.61 33.10
C ILE A 20 4.37 -8.23 32.93
N GLY A 21 4.04 -7.61 31.79
CA GLY A 21 2.74 -6.99 31.57
C GLY A 21 2.74 -5.52 31.98
N THR A 22 1.85 -4.75 31.35
CA THR A 22 1.63 -3.33 31.59
C THR A 22 0.14 -3.03 31.60
N ASP A 23 -0.26 -2.02 32.37
CA ASP A 23 -1.64 -1.54 32.36
C ASP A 23 -1.92 -0.69 31.12
N LEU A 24 -3.17 -0.67 30.66
CA LEU A 24 -3.56 0.18 29.55
C LEU A 24 -3.48 1.67 29.97
N LYS A 25 -2.52 2.38 29.40
CA LYS A 25 -2.44 3.85 29.42
C LYS A 25 -2.39 4.36 28.00
N VAL A 26 -3.22 5.36 27.69
CA VAL A 26 -3.25 6.06 26.41
C VAL A 26 -2.80 7.49 26.62
N LYS A 27 -1.83 7.95 25.84
CA LYS A 27 -1.44 9.36 25.72
C LYS A 27 -1.84 9.87 24.35
N LEU A 28 -2.35 11.09 24.31
CA LEU A 28 -2.66 11.79 23.07
C LEU A 28 -1.62 12.87 22.87
N LEU A 29 -0.75 12.69 21.87
CA LEU A 29 0.35 13.60 21.60
C LEU A 29 -0.04 14.50 20.42
N LEU A 30 -0.36 15.76 20.70
CA LEU A 30 -0.80 16.75 19.74
C LEU A 30 0.39 17.44 19.08
N TYR A 31 0.45 17.34 17.75
CA TYR A 31 1.35 18.10 16.89
C TYR A 31 0.55 19.00 15.95
N THR A 32 1.06 20.20 15.73
CA THR A 32 0.56 21.17 14.75
C THR A 32 1.75 21.82 14.05
N ARG A 33 1.49 22.69 13.06
CA ARG A 33 2.56 23.50 12.44
C ARG A 33 3.28 24.42 13.42
N GLN A 34 2.66 24.75 14.55
CA GLN A 34 3.26 25.61 15.59
C GLN A 34 4.24 24.84 16.49
N ASN A 35 4.04 23.53 16.63
CA ASN A 35 4.86 22.66 17.49
C ASN A 35 5.26 21.33 16.79
N PRO A 36 5.85 21.37 15.59
CA PRO A 36 6.02 20.17 14.74
C PRO A 36 7.00 19.15 15.30
N ASN A 37 7.89 19.55 16.21
CA ASN A 37 8.93 18.71 16.81
C ASN A 37 8.70 18.40 18.29
N CYS A 38 7.66 18.97 18.91
CA CYS A 38 7.47 18.94 20.36
C CYS A 38 5.97 18.88 20.66
N ALA A 39 5.46 17.67 20.91
CA ALA A 39 4.05 17.48 21.17
C ALA A 39 3.57 18.22 22.42
N GLU A 40 2.29 18.55 22.46
CA GLU A 40 1.55 18.79 23.70
C GLU A 40 0.82 17.50 24.07
N GLU A 41 0.90 17.07 25.34
CA GLU A 41 0.08 15.94 25.81
C GLU A 41 -1.35 16.44 26.09
N LEU A 42 -2.29 15.95 25.30
CA LEU A 42 -3.69 16.36 25.33
C LEU A 42 -4.46 15.52 26.36
N ASN A 43 -4.94 16.16 27.43
CA ASN A 43 -5.82 15.55 28.44
C ASN A 43 -7.29 15.98 28.30
N SER A 44 -7.52 17.09 27.60
CA SER A 44 -8.82 17.70 27.31
C SER A 44 -8.65 18.62 26.10
N THR A 45 -9.72 19.21 25.59
CA THR A 45 -9.64 20.21 24.50
C THR A 45 -8.99 21.54 24.89
N ALA A 46 -8.85 21.84 26.19
CA ALA A 46 -8.09 23.00 26.66
C ALA A 46 -6.59 22.82 26.33
N SER A 47 -6.16 23.42 25.21
CA SER A 47 -4.82 23.28 24.64
C SER A 47 -4.35 24.62 24.06
N ASN A 48 -3.03 24.82 24.03
CA ASN A 48 -2.45 26.02 23.42
C ASN A 48 -2.31 25.90 21.89
N TYR A 49 -2.36 24.68 21.37
CA TYR A 49 -2.10 24.41 19.95
C TYR A 49 -3.32 23.83 19.21
N LEU A 50 -4.26 23.21 19.92
CA LEU A 50 -5.44 22.59 19.30
C LEU A 50 -6.35 23.67 18.72
N ASP A 51 -6.65 23.55 17.43
CA ASP A 51 -7.66 24.36 16.77
C ASP A 51 -8.74 23.45 16.20
N VAL A 52 -9.86 23.30 16.93
CA VAL A 52 -10.97 22.41 16.59
C VAL A 52 -11.65 22.73 15.25
N THR A 53 -11.43 23.93 14.69
CA THR A 53 -11.95 24.31 13.37
C THR A 53 -11.14 23.69 12.23
N LYS A 54 -9.90 23.24 12.50
CA LYS A 54 -9.03 22.57 11.53
C LYS A 54 -9.33 21.08 11.45
N LYS A 55 -8.96 20.50 10.31
CA LYS A 55 -8.92 19.05 10.13
C LYS A 55 -8.09 18.41 11.24
N THR A 56 -8.59 17.31 11.79
CA THR A 56 -7.90 16.55 12.84
C THR A 56 -7.59 15.16 12.34
N THR A 57 -6.29 14.84 12.25
CA THR A 57 -5.81 13.53 11.83
C THR A 57 -5.29 12.75 13.04
N PHE A 58 -5.91 11.61 13.32
CA PHE A 58 -5.43 10.69 14.35
C PHE A 58 -4.47 9.67 13.73
N ILE A 59 -3.32 9.46 14.36
CA ILE A 59 -2.38 8.40 13.98
C ILE A 59 -2.41 7.33 15.07
N ILE A 60 -2.84 6.12 14.73
CA ILE A 60 -3.04 5.04 15.69
C ILE A 60 -2.14 3.86 15.32
N HIS A 61 -1.12 3.60 16.14
CA HIS A 61 -0.21 2.47 15.92
C HIS A 61 -0.86 1.13 16.28
N GLY A 62 -0.18 0.03 15.94
CA GLY A 62 -0.64 -1.34 16.20
C GLY A 62 0.02 -2.04 17.39
N TYR A 63 -0.01 -3.38 17.34
CA TYR A 63 0.65 -4.27 18.31
C TYR A 63 2.16 -4.05 18.39
N ARG A 64 2.74 -4.10 19.60
CA ARG A 64 4.17 -3.80 19.83
C ARG A 64 4.86 -4.83 20.72
N LEU A 65 5.20 -6.00 20.19
CA LEU A 65 5.90 -7.05 20.94
C LEU A 65 7.12 -6.56 21.75
N THR A 66 7.95 -5.69 21.16
CA THR A 66 9.18 -5.20 21.82
C THR A 66 8.99 -3.88 22.57
N GLY A 67 7.83 -3.24 22.47
CA GLY A 67 7.58 -1.93 23.07
C GLY A 67 8.36 -0.76 22.49
N SER A 68 9.19 -0.99 21.46
CA SER A 68 9.93 0.06 20.78
C SER A 68 9.00 1.10 20.14
N THR A 69 9.46 2.34 19.98
CA THR A 69 8.76 3.38 19.21
C THR A 69 8.76 3.04 17.71
N PRO A 70 7.63 3.18 16.99
CA PRO A 70 7.65 3.09 15.53
C PRO A 70 8.51 4.20 14.90
N VAL A 71 9.50 3.80 14.10
CA VAL A 71 10.49 4.72 13.51
C VAL A 71 9.91 5.69 12.48
N TRP A 72 8.77 5.35 11.87
CA TRP A 72 8.11 6.15 10.84
C TRP A 72 7.28 7.34 11.39
N ILE A 73 7.01 7.38 12.70
CA ILE A 73 6.11 8.38 13.29
C ILE A 73 6.59 9.82 13.03
N PRO A 74 7.84 10.20 13.33
CA PRO A 74 8.28 11.58 13.14
C PRO A 74 8.11 12.04 11.69
N ASP A 75 8.53 11.20 10.74
CA ASP A 75 8.44 11.50 9.31
C ASP A 75 6.97 11.61 8.85
N LEU A 76 6.08 10.74 9.30
CA LEU A 76 4.66 10.81 8.96
C LEU A 76 4.00 12.09 9.51
N VAL A 77 4.32 12.48 10.75
CA VAL A 77 3.85 13.74 11.34
C VAL A 77 4.32 14.93 10.50
N HIS A 78 5.61 14.97 10.15
CA HIS A 78 6.15 16.05 9.31
C HIS A 78 5.52 16.11 7.91
N LEU A 79 5.33 14.96 7.27
CA LEU A 79 4.71 14.88 5.95
C LEU A 79 3.24 15.30 5.95
N LEU A 80 2.49 14.97 7.00
CA LEU A 80 1.10 15.40 7.12
C LEU A 80 1.01 16.92 7.37
N LEU A 81 1.85 17.48 8.24
CA LEU A 81 1.90 18.93 8.47
C LEU A 81 2.37 19.72 7.25
N SER A 82 3.17 19.11 6.36
CA SER A 82 3.64 19.78 5.15
C SER A 82 2.55 19.90 4.08
N VAL A 83 1.61 18.96 4.00
CA VAL A 83 0.55 18.97 2.96
C VAL A 83 -0.65 19.86 3.32
N GLU A 84 -0.99 20.00 4.60
CA GLU A 84 -2.16 20.76 5.05
C GLU A 84 -1.94 21.28 6.49
N ASP A 85 -2.56 22.41 6.84
CA ASP A 85 -2.55 22.90 8.22
C ASP A 85 -3.63 22.17 9.03
N MET A 86 -3.22 21.28 9.91
CA MET A 86 -4.10 20.35 10.62
C MET A 86 -3.63 20.12 12.06
N ASN A 87 -4.54 19.60 12.88
CA ASN A 87 -4.17 18.95 14.13
C ASN A 87 -3.76 17.51 13.84
N ILE A 88 -2.63 17.06 14.37
CA ILE A 88 -2.23 15.66 14.35
C ILE A 88 -2.24 15.15 15.79
N ILE A 89 -3.08 14.16 16.08
CA ILE A 89 -3.15 13.51 17.38
C ILE A 89 -2.56 12.11 17.25
N LEU A 90 -1.32 11.94 17.70
CA LEU A 90 -0.69 10.63 17.79
C LEU A 90 -1.18 9.91 19.04
N VAL A 91 -1.82 8.76 18.83
CA VAL A 91 -2.39 7.92 19.90
C VAL A 91 -1.34 6.93 20.36
N ASP A 92 -0.64 7.25 21.44
CA ASP A 92 0.31 6.37 22.12
C ASP A 92 -0.44 5.50 23.14
N TRP A 93 -0.78 4.27 22.72
CA TRP A 93 -1.34 3.25 23.59
C TRP A 93 -0.32 2.12 23.83
N ASN A 94 0.98 2.44 23.77
CA ASN A 94 2.05 1.42 23.75
C ASN A 94 2.07 0.54 25.01
N GLN A 95 1.62 1.04 26.16
CA GLN A 95 1.44 0.22 27.38
C GLN A 95 0.30 -0.80 27.24
N GLY A 96 -0.72 -0.53 26.41
CA GLY A 96 -1.74 -1.53 26.07
C GLY A 96 -1.35 -2.47 24.92
N ALA A 97 -0.42 -2.04 24.08
CA ALA A 97 0.02 -2.75 22.87
C ALA A 97 1.23 -3.68 23.11
N THR A 98 2.00 -3.45 24.17
CA THR A 98 3.23 -4.18 24.49
C THR A 98 2.94 -5.36 25.40
N THR A 99 2.80 -6.55 24.81
CA THR A 99 2.50 -7.78 25.55
C THR A 99 2.90 -9.00 24.73
N LEU A 100 3.27 -10.11 25.37
CA LEU A 100 3.42 -11.40 24.67
C LEU A 100 2.07 -12.01 24.27
N ILE A 101 0.98 -11.60 24.91
CA ILE A 101 -0.35 -12.19 24.73
C ILE A 101 -1.15 -11.31 23.76
N TYR A 102 -1.08 -11.62 22.46
CA TYR A 102 -1.72 -10.84 21.40
C TYR A 102 -3.21 -10.55 21.64
N SER A 103 -3.96 -11.51 22.21
CA SER A 103 -5.37 -11.33 22.53
C SER A 103 -5.64 -10.23 23.57
N ASN A 104 -4.69 -9.95 24.47
CA ASN A 104 -4.81 -8.82 25.41
C ASN A 104 -4.72 -7.49 24.68
N ALA A 105 -3.75 -7.34 23.77
CA ALA A 105 -3.62 -6.13 22.95
C ALA A 105 -4.85 -5.91 22.05
N SER A 106 -5.35 -6.97 21.42
CA SER A 106 -6.57 -6.91 20.61
C SER A 106 -7.80 -6.47 21.43
N ARG A 107 -7.99 -7.04 22.64
CA ARG A 107 -9.08 -6.63 23.55
C ARG A 107 -8.96 -5.18 24.01
N ASN A 108 -7.74 -4.71 24.26
CA ASN A 108 -7.49 -3.31 24.63
C ASN A 108 -7.93 -2.33 23.54
N GLY A 109 -7.96 -2.75 22.26
CA GLY A 109 -8.36 -1.88 21.15
C GLY A 109 -9.74 -1.22 21.33
N LYS A 110 -10.74 -1.94 21.85
CA LYS A 110 -12.07 -1.35 22.13
C LYS A 110 -12.01 -0.29 23.24
N LYS A 111 -11.22 -0.52 24.29
CA LYS A 111 -11.01 0.46 25.36
C LYS A 111 -10.27 1.71 24.87
N VAL A 112 -9.29 1.54 23.98
CA VAL A 112 -8.63 2.69 23.33
C VAL A 112 -9.65 3.49 22.53
N ALA A 113 -10.51 2.83 21.76
CA ALA A 113 -11.58 3.50 21.01
C ALA A 113 -12.55 4.29 21.93
N GLU A 114 -12.94 3.74 23.08
CA GLU A 114 -13.76 4.45 24.09
C GLU A 114 -13.06 5.71 24.63
N ILE A 115 -11.73 5.67 24.82
CA ILE A 115 -10.94 6.84 25.24
C ILE A 115 -10.92 7.89 24.13
N LEU A 116 -10.70 7.47 22.88
CA LEU A 116 -10.71 8.36 21.71
C LEU A 116 -12.09 8.99 21.48
N LYS A 117 -13.17 8.23 21.72
CA LYS A 117 -14.54 8.75 21.64
C LYS A 117 -14.73 9.94 22.58
N LYS A 118 -14.27 9.85 23.84
CA LYS A 118 -14.44 10.91 24.83
C LYS A 118 -13.79 12.23 24.40
N ILE A 119 -12.53 12.18 23.93
CA ILE A 119 -11.85 13.39 23.46
C ILE A 119 -12.51 13.95 22.20
N ILE A 120 -13.00 13.10 21.30
CA ILE A 120 -13.75 13.54 20.12
C ILE A 120 -15.06 14.20 20.54
N ASP A 121 -15.82 13.63 21.47
CA ASP A 121 -17.05 14.22 22.01
C ASP A 121 -16.77 15.63 22.59
N GLU A 122 -15.67 15.82 23.32
CA GLU A 122 -15.24 17.15 23.80
C GLU A 122 -14.91 18.10 22.64
N MET A 123 -14.17 17.64 21.62
CA MET A 123 -13.86 18.45 20.44
C MET A 123 -15.13 18.90 19.69
N LEU A 124 -16.15 18.04 19.62
CA LEU A 124 -17.43 18.38 18.99
C LEU A 124 -18.19 19.44 19.79
N VAL A 125 -18.16 19.39 21.12
CA VAL A 125 -18.75 20.43 21.99
C VAL A 125 -18.09 21.78 21.71
N ASP A 126 -16.77 21.78 21.45
CA ASP A 126 -16.01 22.99 21.13
C ASP A 126 -16.11 23.42 19.65
N GLY A 127 -16.88 22.69 18.83
CA GLY A 127 -17.21 23.08 17.46
C GLY A 127 -16.46 22.35 16.35
N ALA A 128 -15.75 21.25 16.65
CA ALA A 128 -15.23 20.36 15.62
C ALA A 128 -16.36 19.69 14.83
N SER A 129 -16.05 19.19 13.64
CA SER A 129 -16.94 18.36 12.85
C SER A 129 -16.37 16.96 12.67
N LEU A 130 -17.23 15.93 12.71
CA LEU A 130 -16.82 14.56 12.37
C LEU A 130 -16.35 14.44 10.92
N ASP A 131 -16.89 15.27 10.01
CA ASP A 131 -16.48 15.34 8.59
C ASP A 131 -15.00 15.72 8.42
N SER A 132 -14.45 16.50 9.37
CA SER A 132 -13.05 16.96 9.35
C SER A 132 -12.10 16.01 10.08
N MET A 133 -12.58 14.84 10.53
CA MET A 133 -11.77 13.84 11.21
C MET A 133 -11.26 12.78 10.24
N HIS A 134 -9.95 12.51 10.29
CA HIS A 134 -9.29 11.45 9.55
C HIS A 134 -8.54 10.54 10.52
N MET A 135 -8.87 9.24 10.55
CA MET A 135 -8.11 8.27 11.34
C MET A 135 -7.19 7.45 10.44
N ILE A 136 -5.89 7.44 10.73
CA ILE A 136 -4.89 6.61 10.07
C ILE A 136 -4.48 5.53 11.06
N GLY A 137 -4.98 4.32 10.85
CA GLY A 137 -4.76 3.18 11.74
C GLY A 137 -3.82 2.16 11.13
N VAL A 138 -2.74 1.80 11.82
CA VAL A 138 -1.78 0.78 11.39
C VAL A 138 -2.05 -0.52 12.14
N SER A 139 -2.16 -1.65 11.44
CA SER A 139 -2.31 -2.97 12.07
C SER A 139 -3.56 -3.02 12.99
N LEU A 140 -3.42 -3.35 14.28
CA LEU A 140 -4.50 -3.23 15.28
C LEU A 140 -5.14 -1.83 15.32
N GLY A 141 -4.37 -0.77 15.04
CA GLY A 141 -4.86 0.61 14.99
C GLY A 141 -5.92 0.84 13.93
N ALA A 142 -5.94 0.06 12.85
CA ALA A 142 -6.98 0.13 11.83
C ALA A 142 -8.35 -0.29 12.40
N HIS A 143 -8.38 -1.36 13.19
CA HIS A 143 -9.60 -1.81 13.87
C HIS A 143 -10.02 -0.89 15.01
N ILE A 144 -9.05 -0.29 15.73
CA ILE A 144 -9.35 0.77 16.71
C ILE A 144 -10.05 1.95 16.01
N SER A 145 -9.57 2.36 14.84
CA SER A 145 -10.21 3.40 14.03
C SER A 145 -11.64 3.03 13.65
N GLY A 146 -11.85 1.78 13.20
CA GLY A 146 -13.19 1.25 12.91
C GLY A 146 -14.14 1.30 14.12
N PHE A 147 -13.67 0.85 15.29
CA PHE A 147 -14.46 0.91 16.53
C PHE A 147 -14.86 2.34 16.91
N VAL A 148 -13.97 3.33 16.72
CA VAL A 148 -14.33 4.75 16.94
C VAL A 148 -15.40 5.17 15.93
N GLY A 149 -15.23 4.82 14.65
CA GLY A 149 -16.22 5.06 13.60
C GLY A 149 -17.61 4.53 13.92
N GLN A 150 -17.70 3.30 14.41
CA GLN A 150 -18.95 2.67 14.84
C GLN A 150 -19.62 3.43 15.99
N MET A 151 -18.83 3.91 16.95
CA MET A 151 -19.35 4.72 18.07
C MET A 151 -19.91 6.08 17.65
N PHE A 152 -19.59 6.54 16.44
CA PHE A 152 -20.14 7.74 15.79
C PHE A 152 -21.08 7.39 14.62
N GLY A 153 -21.55 6.14 14.53
CA GLY A 153 -22.51 5.72 13.52
C GLY A 153 -22.01 5.85 12.08
N GLY A 154 -20.70 5.71 11.85
CA GLY A 154 -20.11 5.77 10.51
C GLY A 154 -19.93 7.19 9.95
N THR A 155 -20.09 8.22 10.77
CA THR A 155 -20.11 9.62 10.31
C THR A 155 -18.74 10.30 10.30
N LEU A 156 -17.67 9.60 10.74
CA LEU A 156 -16.30 10.11 10.58
C LEU A 156 -15.99 10.42 9.11
N GLY A 157 -15.23 11.50 8.87
CA GLY A 157 -14.91 11.95 7.52
C GLY A 157 -14.13 10.93 6.69
N ARG A 158 -13.11 10.30 7.31
CA ARG A 158 -12.29 9.27 6.67
C ARG A 158 -11.60 8.33 7.66
N ILE A 159 -11.48 7.05 7.31
CA ILE A 159 -10.54 6.10 7.92
C ILE A 159 -9.59 5.57 6.85
N THR A 160 -8.29 5.56 7.13
CA THR A 160 -7.30 4.85 6.33
C THR A 160 -6.72 3.68 7.13
N GLY A 161 -6.93 2.46 6.64
CA GLY A 161 -6.36 1.24 7.21
C GLY A 161 -5.01 0.91 6.56
N LEU A 162 -3.92 0.97 7.33
CA LEU A 162 -2.59 0.61 6.88
C LEU A 162 -2.27 -0.80 7.36
N ASP A 163 -2.44 -1.75 6.45
CA ASP A 163 -2.36 -3.20 6.64
C ASP A 163 -3.05 -3.68 7.93
N PRO A 164 -4.40 -3.61 8.00
CA PRO A 164 -5.18 -4.00 9.17
C PRO A 164 -4.82 -5.42 9.64
N ALA A 165 -4.80 -5.67 10.94
CA ALA A 165 -4.34 -6.97 11.45
C ALA A 165 -5.35 -8.11 11.19
N GLY A 166 -4.90 -9.19 10.57
CA GLY A 166 -5.72 -10.38 10.32
C GLY A 166 -6.05 -11.22 11.57
N PRO A 167 -5.06 -11.61 12.41
CA PRO A 167 -5.30 -12.49 13.55
C PRO A 167 -6.37 -11.97 14.51
N LEU A 168 -7.33 -12.82 14.90
CA LEU A 168 -8.52 -12.50 15.71
C LEU A 168 -9.60 -11.63 15.03
N TYR A 169 -9.35 -11.11 13.83
CA TYR A 169 -10.32 -10.29 13.07
C TYR A 169 -10.84 -11.00 11.81
N ARG A 170 -10.04 -11.86 11.14
CA ARG A 170 -10.48 -12.59 9.94
C ARG A 170 -11.77 -13.38 10.22
N GLY A 171 -12.74 -13.26 9.31
CA GLY A 171 -14.06 -13.89 9.44
C GLY A 171 -14.97 -13.30 10.52
N LYS A 172 -14.56 -12.23 11.21
CA LYS A 172 -15.41 -11.52 12.19
C LYS A 172 -16.46 -10.64 11.50
N PRO A 173 -17.62 -10.44 12.14
CA PRO A 173 -18.64 -9.54 11.63
C PRO A 173 -18.14 -8.09 11.62
N PRO A 174 -18.73 -7.20 10.79
CA PRO A 174 -18.38 -5.77 10.74
C PRO A 174 -18.26 -5.09 12.11
N SER A 175 -19.11 -5.43 13.08
CA SER A 175 -19.07 -4.87 14.45
C SER A 175 -17.84 -5.26 15.30
N GLU A 176 -17.00 -6.17 14.80
CA GLU A 176 -15.80 -6.66 15.49
C GLU A 176 -14.50 -6.33 14.73
N ARG A 177 -14.56 -5.60 13.60
CA ARG A 177 -13.40 -5.24 12.78
C ARG A 177 -13.60 -3.86 12.12
N LEU A 178 -12.64 -3.46 11.29
CA LEU A 178 -12.80 -2.33 10.39
C LEU A 178 -13.78 -2.74 9.28
N ASP A 179 -14.62 -1.82 8.85
CA ASP A 179 -15.61 -2.02 7.80
C ASP A 179 -15.86 -0.71 7.02
N PRO A 180 -16.31 -0.77 5.75
CA PRO A 180 -16.60 0.44 4.98
C PRO A 180 -17.66 1.32 5.65
N THR A 181 -18.56 0.74 6.46
CA THR A 181 -19.60 1.49 7.18
C THR A 181 -19.09 2.32 8.36
N ASP A 182 -17.81 2.19 8.75
CA ASP A 182 -17.24 2.86 9.92
C ASP A 182 -16.91 4.35 9.67
N ALA A 183 -16.90 4.80 8.42
CA ALA A 183 -16.71 6.21 8.07
C ALA A 183 -17.38 6.52 6.72
N GLN A 184 -17.53 7.81 6.41
CA GLN A 184 -18.01 8.25 5.11
C GLN A 184 -17.06 7.86 3.96
N PHE A 185 -15.80 7.57 4.27
CA PHE A 185 -14.84 7.03 3.31
C PHE A 185 -13.80 6.19 4.05
N VAL A 186 -13.57 4.98 3.56
CA VAL A 186 -12.61 4.03 4.13
C VAL A 186 -11.72 3.56 3.00
N ASP A 187 -10.42 3.77 3.13
CA ASP A 187 -9.42 3.29 2.17
C ASP A 187 -8.37 2.44 2.87
N VAL A 188 -8.00 1.32 2.26
CA VAL A 188 -7.15 0.31 2.92
C VAL A 188 -5.97 -0.07 2.03
N ILE A 189 -4.79 -0.21 2.62
CA ILE A 189 -3.59 -0.71 1.94
C ILE A 189 -3.22 -2.04 2.56
N HIS A 190 -3.30 -3.12 1.78
CA HIS A 190 -2.97 -4.49 2.17
C HIS A 190 -1.58 -4.85 1.67
N SER A 191 -0.65 -5.13 2.57
CA SER A 191 0.75 -5.39 2.22
C SER A 191 1.37 -6.62 2.87
N ASP A 192 0.64 -7.37 3.70
CA ASP A 192 1.09 -8.63 4.33
C ASP A 192 -0.08 -9.61 4.56
N THR A 193 -0.93 -9.81 3.55
CA THR A 193 -2.20 -10.56 3.69
C THR A 193 -2.05 -12.05 3.97
N ASP A 194 -0.90 -12.63 3.66
CA ASP A 194 -0.51 -14.02 3.94
C ASP A 194 0.26 -14.19 5.26
N GLY A 195 0.64 -13.07 5.88
CA GLY A 195 1.21 -13.00 7.23
C GLY A 195 0.25 -12.36 8.23
N LEU A 196 0.57 -11.12 8.65
CA LEU A 196 -0.09 -10.39 9.72
C LEU A 196 -1.33 -9.62 9.29
N GLY A 197 -1.45 -9.27 8.00
CA GLY A 197 -2.50 -8.45 7.43
C GLY A 197 -3.83 -9.16 7.17
N TYR A 198 -4.93 -8.42 7.17
CA TYR A 198 -6.27 -8.92 6.84
C TYR A 198 -6.40 -9.11 5.34
N THR A 199 -6.94 -10.25 4.88
CA THR A 199 -6.89 -10.64 3.47
C THR A 199 -8.01 -10.01 2.64
N GLU A 200 -9.24 -10.09 3.12
CA GLU A 200 -10.41 -9.59 2.42
C GLU A 200 -10.50 -8.05 2.50
N ALA A 201 -11.26 -7.47 1.58
CA ALA A 201 -11.44 -6.04 1.50
C ALA A 201 -12.23 -5.51 2.71
N LEU A 202 -11.79 -4.37 3.24
CA LEU A 202 -12.32 -3.71 4.44
C LEU A 202 -12.75 -2.26 4.18
N GLY A 203 -12.49 -1.71 3.00
CA GLY A 203 -12.78 -0.32 2.65
C GLY A 203 -13.82 -0.15 1.53
N HIS A 204 -14.03 1.12 1.18
CA HIS A 204 -14.66 1.48 -0.09
C HIS A 204 -13.70 1.23 -1.26
N ILE A 205 -12.39 1.35 -1.00
CA ILE A 205 -11.30 1.05 -1.93
C ILE A 205 -10.16 0.36 -1.18
N ASP A 206 -9.67 -0.73 -1.75
CA ASP A 206 -8.66 -1.58 -1.13
C ASP A 206 -7.50 -1.79 -2.09
N PHE A 207 -6.33 -1.34 -1.70
CA PHE A 207 -5.10 -1.37 -2.47
C PHE A 207 -4.26 -2.59 -2.10
N TYR A 208 -3.87 -3.37 -3.10
CA TYR A 208 -3.05 -4.59 -2.96
C TYR A 208 -1.73 -4.43 -3.74
N PRO A 209 -0.77 -3.61 -3.25
CA PRO A 209 0.56 -3.48 -3.84
C PRO A 209 1.23 -4.85 -3.98
N ASN A 210 1.73 -5.15 -5.18
CA ASN A 210 2.42 -6.41 -5.50
C ASN A 210 1.57 -7.66 -5.18
N GLY A 211 0.23 -7.52 -5.21
CA GLY A 211 -0.72 -8.58 -4.84
C GLY A 211 -1.11 -8.59 -3.36
N GLY A 212 -0.49 -7.75 -2.54
CA GLY A 212 -0.76 -7.60 -1.11
C GLY A 212 -0.13 -8.67 -0.22
N THR A 213 0.81 -9.46 -0.75
CA THR A 213 1.59 -10.45 0.00
C THR A 213 3.05 -9.96 0.11
N ASP A 214 4.00 -10.61 -0.56
CA ASP A 214 5.43 -10.27 -0.48
C ASP A 214 5.76 -8.94 -1.20
N GLN A 215 6.40 -8.03 -0.48
CA GLN A 215 6.76 -6.71 -0.98
C GLN A 215 8.24 -6.69 -1.45
N PRO A 216 8.55 -6.06 -2.60
CA PRO A 216 9.92 -5.97 -3.11
C PRO A 216 10.91 -5.38 -2.09
N GLY A 217 12.02 -6.07 -1.84
CA GLY A 217 13.04 -5.70 -0.86
C GLY A 217 12.84 -6.25 0.55
N CYS A 218 11.70 -6.86 0.83
CA CYS A 218 11.51 -7.57 2.08
C CYS A 218 12.15 -8.97 2.01
N PRO A 219 12.63 -9.50 3.15
CA PRO A 219 13.14 -10.87 3.18
C PRO A 219 12.07 -11.84 2.66
N LEU A 220 12.46 -12.92 1.98
CA LEU A 220 11.51 -13.90 1.41
C LEU A 220 11.33 -15.16 2.29
N THR A 221 11.96 -15.20 3.47
CA THR A 221 11.98 -16.42 4.29
C THR A 221 11.59 -16.13 5.73
N ILE A 222 10.73 -16.98 6.27
CA ILE A 222 10.34 -16.99 7.68
C ILE A 222 11.55 -17.13 8.63
N PHE A 223 12.67 -17.69 8.15
CA PHE A 223 13.93 -17.82 8.90
C PHE A 223 14.58 -16.47 9.22
N SER A 224 14.18 -15.39 8.53
CA SER A 224 14.55 -14.01 8.88
C SER A 224 13.78 -13.48 10.10
N GLY A 225 12.93 -14.31 10.71
CA GLY A 225 12.28 -14.07 11.99
C GLY A 225 11.37 -12.84 11.96
N LEU A 226 11.45 -12.01 13.00
CA LEU A 226 10.60 -10.84 13.15
C LEU A 226 10.82 -9.78 12.05
N GLN A 227 11.94 -9.81 11.31
CA GLN A 227 12.16 -8.88 10.18
C GLN A 227 11.34 -9.23 8.94
N TYR A 228 11.02 -10.51 8.71
CA TYR A 228 10.17 -10.97 7.61
C TYR A 228 8.79 -10.31 7.73
N PHE A 229 8.05 -10.68 8.78
CA PHE A 229 6.70 -10.17 9.04
C PHE A 229 6.63 -8.66 9.31
N LYS A 230 7.72 -8.02 9.77
CA LYS A 230 7.70 -6.57 9.97
C LYS A 230 7.88 -5.79 8.67
N CYS A 231 8.60 -6.32 7.70
CA CYS A 231 8.93 -5.56 6.50
C CYS A 231 7.70 -5.38 5.61
N ASP A 232 7.03 -6.48 5.26
CA ASP A 232 5.82 -6.47 4.43
C ASP A 232 4.70 -5.68 5.13
N HIS A 233 4.50 -5.94 6.42
CA HIS A 233 3.50 -5.23 7.23
C HIS A 233 3.74 -3.71 7.32
N GLN A 234 5.01 -3.28 7.36
CA GLN A 234 5.35 -1.84 7.38
C GLN A 234 5.27 -1.19 6.01
N ARG A 235 5.23 -1.95 4.91
CA ARG A 235 5.20 -1.40 3.55
C ARG A 235 4.00 -0.50 3.32
N SER A 236 2.83 -0.84 3.87
CA SER A 236 1.62 0.00 3.82
C SER A 236 1.87 1.43 4.32
N VAL A 237 2.61 1.58 5.43
CA VAL A 237 2.99 2.88 6.01
C VAL A 237 3.94 3.63 5.10
N LEU A 238 4.96 2.94 4.58
CA LEU A 238 5.96 3.55 3.69
C LEU A 238 5.33 4.02 2.37
N LEU A 239 4.41 3.24 1.81
CA LEU A 239 3.67 3.61 0.61
C LEU A 239 2.74 4.80 0.86
N PHE A 240 2.03 4.84 1.99
CA PHE A 240 1.22 5.98 2.38
C PHE A 240 2.07 7.25 2.53
N MET A 241 3.20 7.16 3.22
CA MET A 241 4.14 8.29 3.37
C MET A 241 4.73 8.74 2.02
N SER A 242 5.06 7.81 1.14
CA SER A 242 5.56 8.12 -0.20
C SER A 242 4.51 8.89 -1.02
N SER A 243 3.22 8.52 -0.89
CA SER A 243 2.13 9.25 -1.56
C SER A 243 2.00 10.70 -1.12
N LEU A 244 2.36 11.05 0.13
CA LEU A 244 2.35 12.42 0.63
C LEU A 244 3.43 13.29 -0.04
N LYS A 245 4.58 12.70 -0.40
CA LYS A 245 5.69 13.41 -1.04
C LYS A 245 5.40 13.81 -2.50
N GLN A 246 4.45 13.14 -3.16
CA GLN A 246 4.07 13.37 -4.56
C GLN A 246 5.25 13.31 -5.57
N SER A 247 6.35 12.63 -5.21
CA SER A 247 7.49 12.44 -6.11
C SER A 247 7.13 11.55 -7.31
N CYS A 248 6.16 10.66 -7.13
CA CYS A 248 5.39 10.04 -8.21
C CYS A 248 3.99 9.66 -7.73
N ASN A 249 3.03 9.67 -8.65
CA ASN A 249 1.69 9.17 -8.40
C ASN A 249 1.60 7.70 -8.80
N ILE A 250 1.55 6.81 -7.81
CA ILE A 250 1.35 5.37 -8.05
C ILE A 250 -0.11 5.15 -8.41
N THR A 251 -0.34 4.85 -9.69
CA THR A 251 -1.66 4.56 -10.23
C THR A 251 -2.03 3.12 -9.94
N ALA A 252 -3.26 2.90 -9.48
CA ALA A 252 -3.80 1.58 -9.18
C ALA A 252 -4.93 1.23 -10.15
N TYR A 253 -5.05 -0.05 -10.50
CA TYR A 253 -6.04 -0.52 -11.48
C TYR A 253 -7.08 -1.44 -10.83
N PRO A 254 -8.39 -1.21 -11.09
CA PRO A 254 -9.44 -2.08 -10.57
C PRO A 254 -9.32 -3.46 -11.22
N CYS A 255 -9.34 -4.52 -10.43
CA CYS A 255 -9.27 -5.87 -10.97
C CYS A 255 -9.84 -6.91 -9.99
N ASP A 256 -10.34 -8.03 -10.49
CA ASP A 256 -10.87 -9.10 -9.64
C ASP A 256 -9.79 -9.89 -8.90
N SER A 257 -8.55 -9.86 -9.40
CA SER A 257 -7.42 -10.56 -8.77
C SER A 257 -6.09 -10.05 -9.29
N TYR A 258 -5.05 -10.14 -8.45
CA TYR A 258 -3.68 -9.83 -8.84
C TYR A 258 -3.21 -10.65 -10.06
N ARG A 259 -3.64 -11.91 -10.17
CA ARG A 259 -3.35 -12.75 -11.33
C ARG A 259 -3.95 -12.18 -12.63
N ASN A 260 -5.18 -11.69 -12.60
CA ASN A 260 -5.78 -11.04 -13.78
C ASN A 260 -5.06 -9.73 -14.11
N TYR A 261 -4.68 -8.95 -13.10
CA TYR A 261 -3.87 -7.74 -13.26
C TYR A 261 -2.54 -8.08 -13.96
N ARG A 262 -1.73 -9.01 -13.42
CA ARG A 262 -0.43 -9.41 -14.02
C ARG A 262 -0.52 -9.97 -15.44
N ASN A 263 -1.67 -10.55 -15.80
CA ASN A 263 -1.97 -11.02 -17.15
C ASN A 263 -2.53 -9.93 -18.08
N GLY A 264 -2.46 -8.65 -17.68
CA GLY A 264 -2.85 -7.51 -18.53
C GLY A 264 -4.34 -7.38 -18.79
N LYS A 265 -5.20 -8.02 -17.99
CA LYS A 265 -6.66 -7.96 -18.17
C LYS A 265 -7.30 -6.69 -17.61
N CYS A 266 -6.55 -5.94 -16.79
CA CYS A 266 -7.04 -4.82 -16.00
C CYS A 266 -6.08 -3.62 -16.13
N THR A 267 -5.96 -3.09 -17.35
CA THR A 267 -5.01 -2.02 -17.69
C THR A 267 -5.67 -0.68 -18.00
N SER A 268 -6.99 -0.59 -17.81
CA SER A 268 -7.77 0.62 -17.96
C SER A 268 -8.61 0.87 -16.70
N CYS A 269 -9.02 2.12 -16.51
CA CYS A 269 -9.92 2.54 -15.44
C CYS A 269 -11.21 3.11 -16.02
N GLU A 270 -11.71 2.51 -17.11
CA GLU A 270 -12.95 2.92 -17.77
C GLU A 270 -14.13 2.95 -16.80
N THR A 271 -14.16 2.03 -15.83
CA THR A 271 -15.14 2.02 -14.74
C THR A 271 -15.20 3.37 -14.02
N PHE A 272 -14.07 4.06 -13.83
CA PHE A 272 -14.03 5.34 -13.11
C PHE A 272 -14.34 6.57 -13.97
N TRP A 273 -14.63 6.41 -15.27
CA TRP A 273 -14.89 7.54 -16.17
C TRP A 273 -16.03 8.44 -15.65
N PRO A 274 -15.90 9.79 -15.69
CA PRO A 274 -14.83 10.57 -16.32
C PRO A 274 -13.59 10.83 -15.45
N MET A 275 -13.48 10.23 -14.27
CA MET A 275 -12.31 10.38 -13.42
C MET A 275 -11.14 9.51 -13.91
N PRO A 276 -9.89 9.93 -13.67
CA PRO A 276 -8.73 9.08 -13.93
C PRO A 276 -8.69 7.89 -12.96
N CYS A 277 -7.77 6.96 -13.22
CA CYS A 277 -7.46 5.87 -12.30
C CYS A 277 -7.16 6.37 -10.88
N PRO A 278 -7.66 5.69 -9.83
CA PRO A 278 -7.26 5.95 -8.45
C PRO A 278 -5.75 5.92 -8.24
N ILE A 279 -5.26 6.85 -7.42
CA ILE A 279 -3.87 6.85 -6.97
C ILE A 279 -3.78 6.40 -5.51
N LEU A 280 -2.71 5.69 -5.20
CA LEU A 280 -2.45 5.15 -3.87
C LEU A 280 -2.34 6.23 -2.78
N GLY A 281 -2.87 5.94 -1.59
CA GLY A 281 -2.50 6.61 -0.34
C GLY A 281 -3.29 7.88 -0.02
N TYR A 282 -2.61 8.92 0.43
CA TYR A 282 -3.24 10.09 1.06
C TYR A 282 -4.30 10.77 0.18
N TYR A 283 -4.12 10.76 -1.13
CA TYR A 283 -5.03 11.42 -2.08
C TYR A 283 -6.18 10.54 -2.57
N ALA A 284 -6.35 9.32 -2.06
CA ALA A 284 -7.45 8.41 -2.44
C ALA A 284 -8.85 8.99 -2.20
N HIS A 285 -9.00 9.95 -1.26
CA HIS A 285 -10.26 10.64 -0.99
C HIS A 285 -10.84 11.39 -2.20
N LYS A 286 -10.03 11.70 -3.22
CA LYS A 286 -10.52 12.32 -4.47
C LYS A 286 -11.54 11.45 -5.20
N TRP A 287 -11.56 10.14 -4.96
CA TRP A 287 -12.53 9.20 -5.52
C TRP A 287 -13.71 8.90 -4.60
N LYS A 288 -13.81 9.53 -3.42
CA LYS A 288 -14.87 9.31 -2.43
C LYS A 288 -16.27 9.36 -3.06
N SER A 289 -16.59 10.44 -3.78
CA SER A 289 -17.92 10.66 -4.35
C SER A 289 -18.37 9.60 -5.36
N TYR A 290 -17.43 8.90 -5.99
CA TYR A 290 -17.71 7.80 -6.90
C TYR A 290 -17.88 6.49 -6.14
N LEU A 291 -16.93 6.19 -5.25
CA LEU A 291 -16.83 4.93 -4.51
C LEU A 291 -17.93 4.74 -3.46
N THR A 292 -18.53 5.82 -2.97
CA THR A 292 -19.59 5.77 -1.94
C THR A 292 -21.00 5.73 -2.53
N GLN A 293 -21.16 5.63 -3.86
CA GLN A 293 -22.49 5.52 -4.48
C GLN A 293 -23.03 4.09 -4.30
N GLN A 294 -24.31 3.96 -3.94
CA GLN A 294 -24.98 2.72 -3.50
C GLN A 294 -24.88 1.52 -4.47
N SER A 295 -24.45 1.73 -5.72
CA SER A 295 -24.35 0.71 -6.76
C SER A 295 -22.95 0.12 -6.96
N HIS A 296 -21.92 0.64 -6.28
CA HIS A 296 -20.54 0.19 -6.52
C HIS A 296 -20.08 -0.85 -5.50
N PRO A 297 -19.63 -2.04 -5.95
CA PRO A 297 -19.01 -3.00 -5.05
C PRO A 297 -17.69 -2.43 -4.52
N VAL A 298 -17.26 -2.95 -3.37
CA VAL A 298 -15.92 -2.75 -2.81
C VAL A 298 -14.89 -3.00 -3.91
N THR A 299 -14.04 -2.00 -4.17
CA THR A 299 -13.14 -2.05 -5.32
C THR A 299 -11.73 -2.43 -4.91
N SER A 300 -11.30 -3.64 -5.29
CA SER A 300 -9.92 -4.08 -5.16
C SER A 300 -9.05 -3.51 -6.28
N MET A 301 -7.93 -2.91 -5.90
CA MET A 301 -7.03 -2.18 -6.76
C MET A 301 -5.62 -2.80 -6.71
N PHE A 302 -5.04 -3.07 -7.87
CA PHE A 302 -3.73 -3.71 -7.99
C PHE A 302 -2.74 -2.84 -8.75
N PHE A 303 -1.47 -2.93 -8.35
CA PHE A 303 -0.32 -2.29 -8.97
C PHE A 303 0.97 -2.93 -8.44
N ASP A 304 2.07 -2.72 -9.15
CA ASP A 304 3.40 -3.16 -8.70
C ASP A 304 4.22 -1.96 -8.22
N THR A 305 5.11 -2.19 -7.26
CA THR A 305 6.01 -1.15 -6.73
C THR A 305 7.47 -1.56 -6.91
N ALA A 306 8.37 -0.57 -6.90
CA ALA A 306 9.79 -0.85 -6.74
C ALA A 306 10.14 -1.19 -5.28
N GLU A 307 11.35 -1.70 -5.08
CA GLU A 307 11.87 -2.05 -3.75
C GLU A 307 12.11 -0.84 -2.84
N LYS A 308 12.63 0.25 -3.41
CA LYS A 308 13.09 1.44 -2.68
C LYS A 308 12.22 2.64 -2.97
N GLU A 309 12.16 3.57 -2.01
CA GLU A 309 11.51 4.87 -2.20
C GLU A 309 12.10 5.57 -3.44
N PRO A 310 11.30 6.19 -4.32
CA PRO A 310 9.85 6.50 -4.21
C PRO A 310 8.87 5.36 -4.53
N PHE A 311 9.32 4.11 -4.61
CA PHE A 311 8.50 2.92 -4.88
C PHE A 311 7.78 2.91 -6.23
N CYS A 312 8.04 3.90 -7.08
CA CYS A 312 7.48 3.96 -8.42
C CYS A 312 8.03 2.80 -9.26
N SER A 313 7.14 2.16 -10.01
CA SER A 313 7.50 1.19 -11.03
C SER A 313 6.96 1.69 -12.36
N ALA A 314 7.82 1.72 -13.37
CA ALA A 314 7.41 2.06 -14.73
C ALA A 314 6.72 0.83 -15.35
N SER A 315 5.39 0.85 -15.34
CA SER A 315 4.57 -0.26 -15.83
C SER A 315 4.43 -0.19 -17.34
N SER A 316 4.57 -1.34 -17.99
CA SER A 316 4.37 -1.51 -19.43
C SER A 316 3.57 -2.78 -19.71
N GLY A 317 2.74 -2.74 -20.74
CA GLY A 317 2.08 -3.90 -21.31
C GLY A 317 2.90 -4.45 -22.47
N VAL A 318 3.08 -5.78 -22.51
CA VAL A 318 3.72 -6.48 -23.62
C VAL A 318 2.78 -7.52 -24.19
N ASP A 319 2.27 -7.25 -25.38
CA ASP A 319 1.47 -8.19 -26.16
C ASP A 319 2.38 -9.07 -27.01
N ILE A 320 2.19 -10.38 -26.96
CA ILE A 320 2.99 -11.35 -27.69
C ILE A 320 2.05 -12.29 -28.44
N ILE A 321 2.20 -12.36 -29.76
CA ILE A 321 1.57 -13.36 -30.62
C ILE A 321 2.60 -14.43 -30.95
N THR A 322 2.31 -15.68 -30.61
CA THR A 322 3.25 -16.80 -30.80
C THR A 322 2.81 -17.80 -31.87
N TRP A 323 3.80 -18.50 -32.44
CA TRP A 323 3.60 -19.59 -33.41
C TRP A 323 4.45 -20.80 -33.04
N ASN A 324 3.95 -21.62 -32.12
CA ASN A 324 4.65 -22.84 -31.70
C ASN A 324 3.73 -24.04 -31.85
N THR A 325 4.25 -25.12 -32.43
CA THR A 325 3.49 -26.37 -32.62
C THR A 325 3.15 -27.03 -31.29
N ASP A 326 4.11 -27.06 -30.37
CA ASP A 326 3.91 -27.57 -29.02
C ASP A 326 3.69 -26.41 -28.04
N THR A 327 2.81 -26.64 -27.07
CA THR A 327 2.64 -25.73 -25.95
C THR A 327 3.90 -25.63 -25.13
N ARG A 328 4.43 -24.41 -24.98
CA ARG A 328 5.57 -24.10 -24.10
C ARG A 328 5.10 -23.26 -22.93
N ARG A 329 5.71 -23.48 -21.76
CA ARG A 329 5.54 -22.64 -20.57
C ARG A 329 6.92 -22.22 -20.11
N GLY A 330 7.05 -20.99 -19.64
CA GLY A 330 8.34 -20.45 -19.24
C GLY A 330 8.26 -18.97 -18.89
N THR A 331 9.39 -18.46 -18.42
CA THR A 331 9.57 -17.09 -17.98
C THR A 331 10.22 -16.24 -19.05
N PHE A 332 9.93 -14.94 -19.01
CA PHE A 332 10.57 -13.93 -19.84
C PHE A 332 11.42 -13.01 -18.96
N SER A 333 12.66 -12.74 -19.38
CA SER A 333 13.42 -11.57 -18.94
C SER A 333 13.44 -10.56 -20.07
N ILE A 334 13.05 -9.33 -19.76
CA ILE A 334 13.01 -8.20 -20.69
C ILE A 334 13.96 -7.14 -20.16
N VAL A 335 14.90 -6.71 -20.99
CA VAL A 335 15.85 -5.64 -20.67
C VAL A 335 15.66 -4.50 -21.65
N LEU A 336 15.28 -3.33 -21.15
CA LEU A 336 15.26 -2.08 -21.90
C LEU A 336 16.63 -1.42 -21.82
N ALA A 337 17.05 -0.76 -22.89
CA ALA A 337 18.22 0.10 -22.88
C ALA A 337 17.98 1.38 -23.69
N ASP A 338 18.46 2.50 -23.16
CA ASP A 338 18.51 3.78 -23.87
C ASP A 338 19.78 3.91 -24.75
N GLU A 339 19.89 5.04 -25.46
CA GLU A 339 21.03 5.34 -26.33
C GLU A 339 22.35 5.52 -25.57
N THR A 340 22.29 5.84 -24.27
CA THR A 340 23.46 5.99 -23.40
C THR A 340 23.98 4.65 -22.88
N GLY A 341 23.19 3.59 -23.05
CA GLY A 341 23.50 2.24 -22.57
C GLY A 341 23.00 1.94 -21.16
N LYS A 342 22.25 2.85 -20.54
CA LYS A 342 21.56 2.60 -19.25
C LYS A 342 20.46 1.56 -19.46
N LYS A 343 20.26 0.69 -18.48
CA LYS A 343 19.38 -0.49 -18.61
C LYS A 343 18.41 -0.61 -17.44
N ALA A 344 17.22 -1.11 -17.74
CA ALA A 344 16.26 -1.60 -16.76
C ALA A 344 15.86 -3.03 -17.13
N GLU A 345 15.77 -3.92 -16.15
CA GLU A 345 15.41 -5.32 -16.34
C GLU A 345 14.12 -5.65 -15.59
N SER A 346 13.25 -6.42 -16.23
CA SER A 346 12.08 -7.01 -15.59
C SER A 346 12.03 -8.48 -15.91
N LYS A 347 11.72 -9.30 -14.89
CA LYS A 347 11.46 -10.73 -15.05
C LYS A 347 10.00 -11.01 -14.83
N VAL A 348 9.40 -11.72 -15.77
CA VAL A 348 8.00 -12.10 -15.75
C VAL A 348 7.92 -13.61 -15.67
N ASN A 349 7.29 -14.09 -14.62
CA ASN A 349 6.79 -15.45 -14.59
C ASN A 349 5.30 -15.41 -14.95
N PRO A 350 4.93 -15.66 -16.21
CA PRO A 350 3.54 -15.81 -16.53
C PRO A 350 3.11 -17.21 -16.05
N GLU A 351 2.65 -17.31 -14.81
CA GLU A 351 2.08 -18.55 -14.25
C GLU A 351 0.80 -19.03 -14.97
N ALA A 352 0.44 -18.40 -16.09
CA ALA A 352 -0.69 -18.76 -16.94
C ALA A 352 -0.40 -18.74 -18.45
N ALA A 353 0.80 -18.34 -18.92
CA ALA A 353 1.02 -18.26 -20.37
C ALA A 353 1.46 -19.60 -20.97
N ALA A 354 0.51 -20.26 -21.62
CA ALA A 354 0.78 -21.32 -22.58
C ALA A 354 1.13 -20.70 -23.94
N PHE A 355 2.40 -20.77 -24.34
CA PHE A 355 2.81 -20.34 -25.66
C PHE A 355 2.54 -21.46 -26.66
N GLN A 356 1.46 -21.30 -27.43
CA GLN A 356 0.94 -22.29 -28.38
C GLN A 356 0.65 -21.62 -29.72
N ARG A 357 0.20 -22.40 -30.71
CA ARG A 357 -0.03 -21.92 -32.07
C ARG A 357 -1.09 -20.80 -32.09
N TYR A 358 -0.73 -19.64 -32.65
CA TYR A 358 -1.58 -18.45 -32.76
C TYR A 358 -2.15 -17.92 -31.44
N ASN A 359 -1.43 -18.10 -30.33
CA ASN A 359 -1.87 -17.55 -29.06
C ASN A 359 -1.38 -16.12 -28.87
N GLN A 360 -2.31 -15.21 -28.59
CA GLN A 360 -2.02 -13.85 -28.13
C GLN A 360 -2.09 -13.82 -26.60
N ILE A 361 -1.06 -13.28 -25.98
CA ILE A 361 -1.03 -13.03 -24.54
C ILE A 361 -0.60 -11.59 -24.28
N THR A 362 -1.04 -11.05 -23.15
CA THR A 362 -0.57 -9.76 -22.63
C THR A 362 0.13 -10.00 -21.30
N LEU A 363 1.30 -9.39 -21.13
CA LEU A 363 2.08 -9.46 -19.90
C LEU A 363 2.25 -8.07 -19.33
N LEU A 364 1.95 -7.88 -18.05
CA LEU A 364 2.35 -6.67 -17.34
C LEU A 364 3.73 -6.81 -16.74
N ILE A 365 4.55 -5.82 -17.03
CA ILE A 365 5.93 -5.76 -16.60
C ILE A 365 6.21 -4.40 -15.95
N GLY A 366 6.90 -4.44 -14.82
CA GLY A 366 7.35 -3.25 -14.11
C GLY A 366 8.87 -3.12 -14.20
N PHE A 367 9.35 -1.90 -14.43
CA PHE A 367 10.76 -1.55 -14.41
C PHE A 367 11.05 -0.58 -13.28
N ASP A 368 12.24 -0.70 -12.67
CA ASP A 368 12.76 0.24 -11.67
C ASP A 368 13.11 1.62 -12.26
N GLN A 369 13.18 1.69 -13.59
CA GLN A 369 13.41 2.93 -14.31
C GLN A 369 12.54 3.01 -15.56
N ASP A 370 11.97 4.20 -15.80
CA ASP A 370 11.33 4.55 -17.07
C ASP A 370 12.34 5.11 -18.08
N PHE A 371 12.15 4.78 -19.36
CA PHE A 371 12.92 5.34 -20.47
C PHE A 371 11.97 6.04 -21.42
N GLU A 372 12.22 7.32 -21.68
CA GLU A 372 11.47 8.09 -22.68
C GLU A 372 11.67 7.49 -24.08
N ASN A 373 12.93 7.22 -24.44
CA ASN A 373 13.31 6.60 -25.70
C ASN A 373 14.01 5.25 -25.44
N VAL A 374 13.37 4.17 -25.87
CA VAL A 374 13.93 2.81 -25.81
C VAL A 374 14.70 2.53 -27.10
N ASP A 375 16.04 2.55 -27.06
CA ASP A 375 16.88 2.22 -28.23
C ASP A 375 16.93 0.72 -28.48
N ARG A 376 16.98 -0.10 -27.42
CA ARG A 376 17.10 -1.56 -27.53
C ARG A 376 16.22 -2.29 -26.54
N ILE A 377 15.63 -3.38 -27.01
CA ILE A 377 14.96 -4.37 -26.18
C ILE A 377 15.73 -5.67 -26.29
N SER A 378 16.01 -6.29 -25.15
CA SER A 378 16.54 -7.65 -25.09
C SER A 378 15.54 -8.58 -24.44
N LEU A 379 15.30 -9.73 -25.05
CA LEU A 379 14.42 -10.76 -24.52
C LEU A 379 15.19 -12.04 -24.26
N THR A 380 14.86 -12.70 -23.16
CA THR A 380 15.32 -14.05 -22.84
C THR A 380 14.12 -14.89 -22.43
N PHE A 381 13.94 -16.06 -23.05
CA PHE A 381 12.92 -17.04 -22.68
C PHE A 381 13.58 -18.22 -21.97
N SER A 382 12.97 -18.71 -20.88
CA SER A 382 13.46 -19.86 -20.12
C SER A 382 12.32 -20.78 -19.69
N THR A 383 12.46 -22.10 -19.86
CA THR A 383 11.49 -23.06 -19.28
C THR A 383 11.89 -23.52 -17.86
N GLY A 384 12.98 -22.98 -17.30
CA GLY A 384 13.57 -23.44 -16.04
C GLY A 384 14.42 -24.71 -16.17
N SER A 385 14.40 -25.38 -17.33
CA SER A 385 15.26 -26.53 -17.60
C SER A 385 16.66 -26.07 -18.00
N VAL A 386 17.67 -26.52 -17.24
CA VAL A 386 19.09 -26.24 -17.54
C VAL A 386 19.75 -27.41 -18.30
N ILE A 387 19.15 -28.61 -18.18
CA ILE A 387 19.64 -29.86 -18.77
C ILE A 387 18.60 -30.34 -19.80
N GLY A 388 19.03 -30.65 -21.02
CA GLY A 388 18.17 -31.15 -22.09
C GLY A 388 18.23 -30.35 -23.39
N PRO A 389 17.40 -30.69 -24.39
CA PRO A 389 17.35 -29.97 -25.65
C PRO A 389 16.79 -28.56 -25.45
N LYS A 390 17.48 -27.54 -25.98
CA LYS A 390 17.01 -26.15 -25.95
C LYS A 390 15.82 -25.96 -26.89
N PHE A 391 14.74 -25.38 -26.38
CA PHE A 391 13.56 -25.11 -27.20
C PHE A 391 13.65 -23.80 -27.97
N LYS A 392 12.93 -23.75 -29.10
CA LYS A 392 12.71 -22.54 -29.88
C LYS A 392 11.34 -21.99 -29.57
N LEU A 393 11.25 -20.68 -29.37
CA LEU A 393 10.00 -19.96 -29.24
C LEU A 393 9.91 -18.94 -30.38
N ARG A 394 8.94 -19.11 -31.28
CA ARG A 394 8.66 -18.14 -32.34
C ARG A 394 7.57 -17.16 -31.89
N ILE A 395 7.91 -15.88 -31.97
CA ILE A 395 7.04 -14.73 -31.74
C ILE A 395 6.80 -14.08 -33.10
N LEU A 396 5.56 -14.08 -33.56
CA LEU A 396 5.16 -13.44 -34.81
C LEU A 396 5.14 -11.92 -34.66
N GLN A 397 4.62 -11.45 -33.53
CA GLN A 397 4.52 -10.05 -33.19
C GLN A 397 4.71 -9.89 -31.69
N MET A 398 5.51 -8.90 -31.33
CA MET A 398 5.58 -8.33 -30.00
C MET A 398 5.22 -6.86 -30.10
N ARG A 399 4.32 -6.40 -29.23
CA ARG A 399 3.99 -4.99 -29.06
C ARG A 399 4.26 -4.61 -27.60
N PHE A 400 4.94 -3.50 -27.42
CA PHE A 400 5.30 -2.93 -26.13
C PHE A 400 4.61 -1.57 -26.00
N GLN A 401 3.90 -1.35 -24.90
CA GLN A 401 3.17 -0.13 -24.60
C GLN A 401 3.50 0.33 -23.17
N SER A 402 3.87 1.60 -23.01
CA SER A 402 3.99 2.19 -21.68
C SER A 402 2.59 2.43 -21.10
N LEU A 403 2.34 1.91 -19.89
CA LEU A 403 1.11 2.21 -19.14
C LEU A 403 1.29 3.43 -18.24
N THR A 404 2.52 3.69 -17.80
CA THR A 404 2.85 4.91 -17.05
C THR A 404 2.75 6.15 -17.93
N ASN A 405 3.08 6.05 -19.23
CA ASN A 405 2.97 7.15 -20.20
C ASN A 405 2.23 6.67 -21.47
N PRO A 406 0.89 6.55 -21.44
CA PRO A 406 0.10 5.98 -22.54
C PRO A 406 0.19 6.75 -23.86
N GLU A 407 0.52 8.04 -23.80
CA GLU A 407 0.69 8.93 -24.96
C GLU A 407 1.94 8.58 -25.80
N ARG A 408 2.87 7.78 -25.25
CA ARG A 408 4.08 7.38 -25.98
C ARG A 408 3.73 6.39 -27.11
N PRO A 409 4.39 6.50 -28.28
CA PRO A 409 4.20 5.55 -29.37
C PRO A 409 4.43 4.10 -28.93
N GLN A 410 3.56 3.21 -29.40
CA GLN A 410 3.74 1.78 -29.19
C GLN A 410 4.96 1.29 -29.99
N LEU A 411 5.70 0.35 -29.40
CA LEU A 411 6.91 -0.21 -30.00
C LEU A 411 6.66 -1.65 -30.42
N CYS A 412 7.00 -1.99 -31.65
CA CYS A 412 6.76 -3.29 -32.25
C CYS A 412 8.04 -4.01 -32.65
N ARG A 413 7.96 -5.35 -32.64
CA ARG A 413 8.92 -6.24 -33.29
C ARG A 413 8.19 -7.43 -33.90
N TYR A 414 8.54 -7.75 -35.14
CA TYR A 414 7.96 -8.86 -35.89
C TYR A 414 8.99 -9.97 -36.11
N ASP A 415 8.46 -11.19 -36.28
CA ASP A 415 9.20 -12.42 -36.61
C ASP A 415 10.50 -12.60 -35.81
N LEU A 416 10.34 -12.80 -34.51
CA LEU A 416 11.43 -13.07 -33.58
C LEU A 416 11.47 -14.57 -33.24
N VAL A 417 12.66 -15.16 -33.30
CA VAL A 417 12.91 -16.52 -32.81
C VAL A 417 13.83 -16.44 -31.60
N LEU A 418 13.31 -16.86 -30.46
CA LEU A 418 14.07 -16.96 -29.21
C LEU A 418 14.56 -18.40 -29.05
N MET A 419 15.87 -18.55 -28.84
CA MET A 419 16.44 -19.79 -28.34
C MET A 419 16.39 -19.76 -26.82
N GLU A 420 15.95 -20.85 -26.21
CA GLU A 420 15.88 -20.98 -24.76
C GLU A 420 17.22 -20.62 -24.07
N ASN A 421 17.12 -19.91 -22.95
CA ASN A 421 18.23 -19.43 -22.13
C ASN A 421 19.26 -18.59 -22.93
N THR A 422 18.83 -18.00 -24.05
CA THR A 422 19.68 -17.17 -24.90
C THR A 422 19.08 -15.77 -25.03
N LYS A 423 19.88 -14.76 -24.69
CA LYS A 423 19.48 -13.36 -24.81
C LYS A 423 19.46 -12.94 -26.28
N LYS A 424 18.35 -12.37 -26.73
CA LYS A 424 18.20 -11.79 -28.08
C LYS A 424 17.92 -10.31 -27.97
N THR A 425 18.82 -9.48 -28.50
CA THR A 425 18.67 -8.02 -28.53
C THR A 425 18.25 -7.53 -29.91
N PHE A 426 17.36 -6.56 -29.96
CA PHE A 426 16.91 -5.90 -31.19
C PHE A 426 16.58 -4.42 -30.92
N LYS A 427 16.59 -3.61 -31.98
CA LYS A 427 16.04 -2.26 -31.97
C LYS A 427 14.54 -2.36 -32.29
N PRO A 428 13.63 -1.89 -31.41
CA PRO A 428 12.22 -1.85 -31.73
C PRO A 428 11.95 -0.79 -32.81
N ILE A 429 10.80 -0.90 -33.47
CA ILE A 429 10.28 0.13 -34.39
C ILE A 429 8.94 0.62 -33.87
N PRO A 430 8.48 1.84 -34.22
CA PRO A 430 7.09 2.21 -33.98
C PRO A 430 6.13 1.18 -34.57
N CYS A 431 5.10 0.83 -33.81
CA CYS A 431 3.85 0.32 -34.38
C CYS A 431 3.13 1.49 -35.08
#